data_AF-A0AAV7C7H9-F1
#
_entry.id   AF-A0AAV7C7H9-F1
#
_cell.length_a   1.000
_cell.length_b   1.000
_cell.length_c   1.000
_cell.angle_alpha   90.00
_cell.angle_beta   90.00
_cell.angle_gamma   90.00
#
_symmetry.space_group_name_H-M   'P 1'
#
loop_
_entity.id
_entity.type
_entity.pdbx_description
1 polymer ?
#
loop_
_entity_poly.entity_id
_entity_poly.type
_entity_poly.pdbx_seq_one_letter_code
_entity_poly.pdbx_strand_id
1 'polypeptide(L)'
;MAAAAVQESVSSQWLPDMDFIRQELGRQDPTVLSVLVALVVGLISLLIWRLLRGSQSRRRAILLVGLCDSGKTLLFSRLLTGNYWKTHTSISPNTAAYRAKNDKGSNFTLVDVPGHESLRLQFLEQYKTAVRAMIFVVDSSAFQRQVKEVAEFLYQILTDATLLQYSPPMLIACNKQDISMAKSAKLIQQQLEKEL
;
A
#
# COMPACT_ATOMS: atom_id res chain seq x y z
N MET A 1 -3.28 -16.22 78.59
CA MET A 1 -2.33 -15.29 77.96
C MET A 1 -1.24 -16.06 77.17
N ALA A 2 -1.61 -16.93 76.21
CA ALA A 2 -0.64 -17.70 75.43
C ALA A 2 -1.14 -18.06 74.01
N ALA A 3 -2.02 -17.25 73.42
CA ALA A 3 -2.59 -17.51 72.09
C ALA A 3 -2.40 -16.35 71.08
N ALA A 4 -1.83 -15.22 71.50
CA ALA A 4 -1.67 -14.04 70.62
C ALA A 4 -0.27 -13.95 69.98
N ALA A 5 0.72 -14.73 70.42
CA ALA A 5 2.12 -14.59 70.00
C ALA A 5 2.55 -15.51 68.84
N VAL A 6 1.67 -16.39 68.35
CA VAL A 6 2.01 -17.39 67.31
C VAL A 6 1.50 -17.00 65.91
N GLN A 7 0.60 -16.01 65.82
CA GLN A 7 -0.06 -15.66 64.55
C GLN A 7 0.69 -14.59 63.72
N GLU A 8 1.60 -13.81 64.31
CA GLU A 8 2.32 -12.74 63.60
C GLU A 8 3.59 -13.21 62.87
N SER A 9 4.05 -14.45 63.11
CA SER A 9 5.32 -14.94 62.54
C SER A 9 5.20 -15.66 61.20
N VAL A 10 3.99 -15.94 60.70
CA VAL A 10 3.77 -16.75 59.51
C VAL A 10 3.44 -15.91 58.26
N SER A 11 3.02 -14.66 58.43
CA SER A 11 2.61 -13.77 57.33
C SER A 11 3.76 -13.03 56.63
N SER A 12 4.97 -13.02 57.21
CA SER A 12 6.15 -12.34 56.65
C SER A 12 7.00 -13.21 55.70
N GLN A 13 6.66 -14.49 55.54
CA GLN A 13 7.54 -15.49 54.88
C GLN A 13 7.36 -15.59 53.34
N TRP A 14 6.41 -14.86 52.75
CA TRP A 14 6.05 -15.00 51.32
C TRP A 14 6.15 -13.69 50.50
N LEU A 15 6.70 -12.63 51.07
CA LEU A 15 7.06 -11.44 50.28
C LEU A 15 8.51 -11.62 49.81
N PRO A 16 8.78 -11.78 48.50
CA PRO A 16 10.16 -11.77 48.02
C PRO A 16 10.82 -10.48 48.50
N ASP A 17 11.98 -10.63 49.15
CA ASP A 17 12.71 -9.56 49.79
C ASP A 17 13.09 -8.49 48.74
N MET A 18 12.27 -7.43 48.67
CA MET A 18 12.46 -6.32 47.75
C MET A 18 13.73 -5.54 48.09
N ASP A 19 14.24 -5.67 49.32
CA ASP A 19 15.47 -5.04 49.76
C ASP A 19 16.69 -5.84 49.28
N PHE A 20 16.60 -7.16 49.21
CA PHE A 20 17.61 -8.00 48.55
C PHE A 20 17.75 -7.64 47.06
N ILE A 21 16.63 -7.46 46.36
CA ILE A 21 16.64 -7.06 44.93
C ILE A 21 17.22 -5.64 44.77
N ARG A 22 16.87 -4.71 45.66
CA ARG A 22 17.42 -3.34 45.66
C ARG A 22 18.91 -3.28 46.00
N GLN A 23 19.37 -4.14 46.90
CA GLN A 23 20.75 -4.21 47.34
C GLN A 23 21.65 -4.82 46.25
N GLU A 24 21.16 -5.82 45.52
CA GLU A 24 21.87 -6.39 44.38
C GLU A 24 21.86 -5.44 43.16
N LEU A 25 20.76 -4.70 42.93
CA LEU A 25 20.70 -3.61 41.94
C LEU A 25 21.63 -2.44 42.29
N GLY A 26 21.79 -2.12 43.58
CA GLY A 26 22.67 -1.05 44.07
C GLY A 26 24.16 -1.39 44.05
N ARG A 27 24.50 -2.67 43.87
CA ARG A 27 25.88 -3.17 43.76
C ARG A 27 26.39 -3.20 42.31
N GLN A 28 25.50 -3.07 41.32
CA GLN A 28 25.89 -2.94 39.92
C GLN A 28 26.36 -1.51 39.64
N ASP A 29 27.53 -1.39 39.01
CA ASP A 29 28.05 -0.09 38.60
C ASP A 29 26.99 0.67 37.79
N PRO A 30 26.80 1.98 38.01
CA PRO A 30 25.81 2.78 37.29
C PRO A 30 26.00 2.73 35.77
N THR A 31 27.22 2.42 35.32
CA THR A 31 27.55 2.14 33.91
C THR A 31 26.90 0.85 33.41
N VAL A 32 26.93 -0.24 34.17
CA VAL A 32 26.30 -1.53 33.80
C VAL A 32 24.78 -1.38 33.69
N LEU A 33 24.16 -0.67 34.63
CA LEU A 33 22.72 -0.39 34.59
C LEU A 33 22.37 0.44 33.34
N SER A 34 23.16 1.47 33.02
CA SER A 34 22.95 2.31 31.84
C SER A 34 23.06 1.53 30.52
N VAL A 35 24.00 0.58 30.43
CA VAL A 35 24.19 -0.30 29.27
C VAL A 35 23.01 -1.26 29.12
N LEU A 36 22.54 -1.87 30.21
CA LEU A 36 21.36 -2.74 30.20
C LEU A 36 20.10 -2.00 29.75
N VAL A 37 19.86 -0.79 30.27
CA VAL A 37 18.73 0.05 29.85
C VAL A 37 18.83 0.41 28.37
N ALA A 38 20.00 0.80 27.88
CA ALA A 38 20.22 1.13 26.47
C ALA A 38 19.96 -0.08 25.55
N LEU A 39 20.39 -1.29 25.94
CA LEU A 39 20.11 -2.52 25.20
C LEU A 39 18.62 -2.84 25.15
N VAL A 40 17.91 -2.71 26.28
CA VAL A 40 16.47 -2.95 26.35
C VAL A 40 15.70 -1.93 25.50
N VAL A 41 16.03 -0.64 25.59
CA VAL A 41 15.42 0.41 24.76
C VAL A 41 15.74 0.18 23.27
N GLY A 42 16.95 -0.23 22.93
CA GLY A 42 17.34 -0.57 21.56
C GLY A 42 16.56 -1.78 21.01
N LEU A 43 16.41 -2.84 21.80
CA LEU A 43 15.65 -4.03 21.44
C LEU A 43 14.15 -3.73 21.29
N ILE A 44 13.56 -2.96 22.21
CA ILE A 44 12.16 -2.52 22.13
C ILE A 44 11.96 -1.63 20.91
N SER A 45 12.85 -0.67 20.68
CA SER A 45 12.80 0.22 19.51
C SER A 45 12.90 -0.57 18.21
N LEU A 46 13.78 -1.57 18.14
CA LEU A 46 13.93 -2.48 16.99
C LEU A 46 12.68 -3.34 16.81
N LEU A 47 12.08 -3.85 17.89
CA LEU A 47 10.87 -4.65 17.87
C LEU A 47 9.69 -3.81 17.36
N ILE A 48 9.47 -2.62 17.92
CA ILE A 48 8.43 -1.67 17.49
C ILE A 48 8.64 -1.32 16.02
N TRP A 49 9.86 -0.99 15.60
CA TRP A 49 10.16 -0.68 14.20
C TRP A 49 9.91 -1.85 13.25
N ARG A 50 10.25 -3.08 13.66
CA ARG A 50 9.95 -4.29 12.87
C ARG A 50 8.45 -4.58 12.79
N LEU A 51 7.72 -4.41 13.89
CA LEU A 51 6.27 -4.60 13.94
C LEU A 51 5.53 -3.54 13.11
N LEU A 52 5.94 -2.27 13.21
CA LEU A 52 5.37 -1.17 12.43
C LEU A 52 5.70 -1.27 10.93
N ARG A 53 6.83 -1.87 10.57
CA ARG A 53 7.20 -2.10 9.15
C ARG A 53 6.49 -3.28 8.49
N GLY A 54 5.76 -4.10 9.23
CA GLY A 54 5.17 -5.37 8.76
C GLY A 54 4.04 -5.29 7.72
N SER A 55 3.54 -4.11 7.34
CA SER A 55 2.34 -3.98 6.49
C SER A 55 2.62 -3.81 4.98
N GLN A 56 3.83 -3.42 4.59
CA GLN A 56 4.15 -3.16 3.18
C GLN A 56 4.19 -4.42 2.30
N SER A 57 4.34 -5.61 2.90
CA SER A 57 4.42 -6.89 2.17
C SER A 57 3.06 -7.43 1.70
N ARG A 58 1.93 -6.85 2.13
CA ARG A 58 0.59 -7.37 1.78
C ARG A 58 0.04 -6.80 0.47
N ARG A 59 0.49 -5.61 0.05
CA ARG A 59 -0.01 -4.94 -1.15
C ARG A 59 0.74 -5.42 -2.38
N ARG A 60 0.04 -6.17 -3.24
CA ARG A 60 0.58 -6.74 -4.48
C ARG A 60 -0.22 -6.32 -5.72
N ALA A 61 -1.32 -5.58 -5.55
CA ALA A 61 -2.19 -5.24 -6.67
C ALA A 61 -1.63 -4.09 -7.51
N ILE A 62 -1.58 -4.26 -8.83
CA ILE A 62 -1.35 -3.20 -9.81
C ILE A 62 -2.68 -2.96 -10.51
N LEU A 63 -3.28 -1.78 -10.31
CA LEU A 63 -4.57 -1.46 -10.92
C LEU A 63 -4.37 -0.78 -12.27
N LEU A 64 -5.09 -1.28 -13.28
CA LEU A 64 -5.29 -0.58 -14.54
C LEU A 64 -6.62 0.18 -14.44
N VAL A 65 -6.53 1.50 -14.45
CA VAL A 65 -7.67 2.42 -14.30
C VAL A 65 -7.67 3.43 -15.46
N GLY A 66 -8.82 4.00 -15.78
CA GLY A 66 -9.00 4.97 -16.88
C GLY A 66 -10.37 4.84 -17.53
N LEU A 67 -10.72 5.80 -18.38
CA LEU A 67 -12.03 5.85 -19.05
C LEU A 67 -12.31 4.62 -19.92
N CYS A 68 -13.58 4.41 -20.28
CA CYS A 68 -13.95 3.42 -21.30
C CYS A 68 -13.11 3.59 -22.58
N ASP A 69 -12.82 2.47 -23.24
CA ASP A 69 -12.06 2.44 -24.50
C ASP A 69 -10.61 2.97 -24.42
N SER A 70 -10.07 3.32 -23.24
CA SER A 70 -8.67 3.73 -23.13
C SER A 70 -7.66 2.60 -23.42
N GLY A 71 -8.11 1.36 -23.48
CA GLY A 71 -7.31 0.18 -23.83
C GLY A 71 -6.77 -0.62 -22.63
N LYS A 72 -7.37 -0.47 -21.44
CA LYS A 72 -6.98 -1.20 -20.21
C LYS A 72 -6.97 -2.72 -20.40
N THR A 73 -8.05 -3.31 -20.90
CA THR A 73 -8.18 -4.76 -21.09
C THR A 73 -7.22 -5.31 -22.16
N LEU A 74 -6.93 -4.49 -23.18
CA LEU A 74 -5.92 -4.86 -24.17
C LEU A 74 -4.51 -4.81 -23.57
N LEU A 75 -4.20 -3.79 -22.78
CA LEU A 75 -2.93 -3.71 -22.05
C LEU A 75 -2.78 -4.88 -21.06
N PHE A 76 -3.86 -5.20 -20.33
CA PHE A 76 -3.94 -6.35 -19.42
C PHE A 76 -3.61 -7.67 -20.12
N SER A 77 -4.32 -7.99 -21.20
CA SER A 77 -4.11 -9.24 -21.95
C SER A 77 -2.72 -9.30 -22.58
N ARG A 78 -2.19 -8.17 -23.07
CA ARG A 78 -0.84 -8.09 -23.64
C ARG A 78 0.25 -8.28 -22.59
N LEU A 79 0.08 -7.75 -21.38
CA LEU A 79 1.04 -7.97 -20.27
C LEU A 79 1.09 -9.42 -19.81
N LEU A 80 -0.03 -10.13 -19.86
CA LEU A 80 -0.13 -11.53 -19.42
C LEU A 80 0.30 -12.53 -20.49
N THR A 81 -0.15 -12.35 -21.73
CA THR A 81 -0.02 -13.36 -22.79
C THR A 81 0.92 -12.94 -23.92
N GLY A 82 1.26 -11.65 -24.03
CA GLY A 82 1.97 -11.09 -25.18
C GLY A 82 1.12 -10.92 -26.45
N ASN A 83 -0.11 -11.43 -26.46
CA ASN A 83 -0.96 -11.48 -27.65
C ASN A 83 -2.04 -10.40 -27.67
N TYR A 84 -2.53 -10.08 -28.87
CA TYR A 84 -3.67 -9.19 -29.11
C TYR A 84 -4.96 -10.00 -29.22
N TRP A 85 -6.00 -9.58 -28.49
CA TRP A 85 -7.33 -10.16 -28.57
C TRP A 85 -8.36 -9.05 -28.80
N LYS A 86 -9.42 -9.33 -29.57
CA LYS A 86 -10.57 -8.43 -29.65
C LYS A 86 -11.24 -8.36 -28.28
N THR A 87 -11.40 -7.16 -27.74
CA THR A 87 -12.00 -6.92 -26.42
C THR A 87 -13.33 -6.19 -26.57
N HIS A 88 -14.23 -6.43 -25.63
CA HIS A 88 -15.49 -5.68 -25.45
C HIS A 88 -15.46 -4.91 -24.13
N THR A 89 -16.44 -4.04 -23.89
CA THR A 89 -16.56 -3.28 -22.65
C THR A 89 -16.66 -4.22 -21.44
N SER A 90 -15.69 -4.14 -20.53
CA SER A 90 -15.68 -4.94 -19.30
C SER A 90 -16.82 -4.54 -18.36
N ILE A 91 -17.60 -5.52 -17.92
CA ILE A 91 -18.69 -5.37 -16.94
C ILE A 91 -18.21 -5.77 -15.53
N SER A 92 -17.22 -6.66 -15.45
CA SER A 92 -16.58 -7.12 -14.21
C SER A 92 -15.06 -6.90 -14.26
N PRO A 93 -14.40 -6.77 -13.09
CA PRO A 93 -12.96 -6.62 -13.03
C PRO A 93 -12.26 -7.94 -13.39
N ASN A 94 -11.21 -7.87 -14.20
CA ASN A 94 -10.35 -9.04 -14.47
C ASN A 94 -9.15 -9.01 -13.54
N THR A 95 -8.83 -10.15 -12.93
CA THR A 95 -7.69 -10.27 -12.02
C THR A 95 -6.81 -11.44 -12.44
N ALA A 96 -5.50 -11.22 -12.50
CA ALA A 96 -4.53 -12.26 -12.83
C ALA A 96 -3.21 -12.07 -12.08
N ALA A 97 -2.49 -13.18 -11.85
CA ALA A 97 -1.12 -13.12 -11.37
C ALA A 97 -0.19 -12.63 -12.50
N TYR A 98 0.63 -11.63 -12.19
CA TYR A 98 1.64 -11.09 -13.09
C TYR A 98 3.03 -11.27 -12.49
N ARG A 99 3.90 -11.97 -13.21
CA ARG A 99 5.31 -12.13 -12.82
C ARG A 99 6.14 -11.08 -13.53
N ALA A 100 6.73 -10.17 -12.76
CA ALA A 100 7.56 -9.13 -13.34
C ALA A 100 8.82 -9.74 -13.97
N LYS A 101 9.20 -9.20 -15.14
CA LYS A 101 10.46 -9.52 -15.83
C LYS A 101 11.62 -8.73 -15.20
N ASN A 102 11.87 -8.95 -13.91
CA ASN A 102 13.01 -8.38 -13.19
C ASN A 102 13.85 -9.51 -12.59
N ASP A 103 15.11 -9.23 -12.26
CA ASP A 103 16.06 -10.22 -11.70
C ASP A 103 15.54 -10.89 -10.41
N LYS A 104 14.63 -10.22 -9.70
CA LYS A 104 14.01 -10.69 -8.45
C LYS A 104 12.74 -11.53 -8.66
N GLY A 105 12.24 -11.65 -9.89
CA GLY A 105 11.05 -12.43 -10.26
C GLY A 105 9.81 -12.10 -9.43
N SER A 106 9.59 -10.83 -9.08
CA SER A 106 8.52 -10.42 -8.16
C SER A 106 7.13 -10.69 -8.72
N ASN A 107 6.25 -11.27 -7.89
CA ASN A 107 4.86 -11.58 -8.24
C ASN A 107 3.92 -10.47 -7.79
N PHE A 108 3.12 -9.98 -8.72
CA PHE A 108 2.07 -8.99 -8.54
C PHE A 108 0.71 -9.57 -8.93
N THR A 109 -0.35 -8.89 -8.54
CA THR A 109 -1.71 -9.16 -8.99
C THR A 109 -2.10 -8.02 -9.91
N LEU A 110 -2.24 -8.27 -11.21
CA LEU A 110 -2.73 -7.27 -12.15
C LEU A 110 -4.26 -7.27 -12.10
N VAL A 111 -4.87 -6.09 -12.02
CA VAL A 111 -6.33 -5.92 -11.96
C VAL A 111 -6.76 -4.92 -13.03
N ASP A 112 -7.61 -5.35 -13.95
CA ASP A 112 -8.29 -4.50 -14.94
C ASP A 112 -9.61 -4.01 -14.36
N VAL A 113 -9.71 -2.70 -14.10
CA VAL A 113 -10.91 -2.08 -13.54
C VAL A 113 -11.83 -1.62 -14.67
N PRO A 114 -13.14 -1.94 -14.64
CA PRO A 114 -14.11 -1.42 -15.62
C PRO A 114 -14.07 0.11 -15.73
N GLY A 115 -14.03 0.62 -16.96
CA GLY A 115 -13.94 2.07 -17.21
C GLY A 115 -15.28 2.80 -17.23
N HIS A 116 -16.40 2.08 -17.18
CA HIS A 116 -17.74 2.68 -17.24
C HIS A 116 -17.98 3.52 -15.99
N GLU A 117 -18.57 4.70 -16.16
CA GLU A 117 -18.75 5.68 -15.08
C GLU A 117 -19.44 5.08 -13.85
N SER A 118 -20.54 4.35 -14.07
CA SER A 118 -21.31 3.70 -13.00
C SER A 118 -20.56 2.60 -12.23
N LEU A 119 -19.48 2.04 -12.80
CA LEU A 119 -18.77 0.88 -12.26
C LEU A 119 -17.37 1.22 -11.74
N ARG A 120 -16.70 2.23 -12.34
CA ARG A 120 -15.27 2.48 -12.09
C ARG A 120 -14.97 2.82 -10.63
N LEU A 121 -15.83 3.61 -9.97
CA LEU A 121 -15.65 4.00 -8.57
C LEU A 121 -15.95 2.84 -7.63
N GLN A 122 -17.02 2.08 -7.87
CA GLN A 122 -17.36 0.91 -7.07
C GLN A 122 -16.22 -0.11 -7.03
N PHE A 123 -15.61 -0.40 -8.18
CA PHE A 123 -14.50 -1.35 -8.23
C PHE A 123 -13.20 -0.73 -7.70
N LEU A 124 -12.95 0.57 -7.88
CA LEU A 124 -11.82 1.24 -7.24
C LEU A 124 -11.89 1.11 -5.71
N GLU A 125 -13.06 1.34 -5.12
CA GLU A 125 -13.31 1.16 -3.69
C GLU A 125 -12.99 -0.27 -3.21
N GLN A 126 -13.34 -1.28 -4.01
CA GLN A 126 -13.08 -2.67 -3.67
C GLN A 126 -11.57 -3.00 -3.60
N TYR A 127 -10.75 -2.38 -4.45
CA TYR A 127 -9.33 -2.73 -4.57
C TYR A 127 -8.36 -1.74 -3.90
N LYS A 128 -8.79 -0.52 -3.53
CA LYS A 128 -7.91 0.58 -3.10
C LYS A 128 -6.96 0.26 -1.92
N THR A 129 -7.36 -0.63 -1.00
CA THR A 129 -6.54 -1.02 0.16
C THR A 129 -5.38 -1.97 -0.19
N ALA A 130 -5.51 -2.72 -1.29
CA ALA A 130 -4.55 -3.72 -1.74
C ALA A 130 -3.54 -3.18 -2.78
N VAL A 131 -3.72 -1.92 -3.20
CA VAL A 131 -2.94 -1.27 -4.28
C VAL A 131 -1.50 -1.07 -3.87
N ARG A 132 -0.60 -1.60 -4.71
CA ARG A 132 0.83 -1.32 -4.67
C ARG A 132 1.23 -0.24 -5.66
N ALA A 133 0.59 -0.21 -6.83
CA ALA A 133 0.83 0.77 -7.88
C ALA A 133 -0.42 0.93 -8.76
N MET A 134 -0.54 2.07 -9.42
CA MET A 134 -1.63 2.33 -10.37
C MET A 134 -1.08 2.69 -11.74
N ILE A 135 -1.76 2.22 -12.78
CA ILE A 135 -1.52 2.61 -14.17
C ILE A 135 -2.81 3.24 -14.67
N PHE A 136 -2.79 4.56 -14.81
CA PHE A 136 -3.87 5.35 -15.34
C PHE A 136 -3.75 5.43 -16.86
N VAL A 137 -4.57 4.67 -17.58
CA VAL A 137 -4.51 4.50 -19.04
C VAL A 137 -5.37 5.56 -19.71
N VAL A 138 -4.76 6.35 -20.58
CA VAL A 138 -5.38 7.44 -21.34
C VAL A 138 -5.39 7.10 -22.83
N ASP A 139 -6.53 7.30 -23.50
CA ASP A 139 -6.58 7.26 -24.97
C ASP A 139 -5.98 8.55 -25.53
N SER A 140 -4.79 8.45 -26.10
CA SER A 140 -4.08 9.62 -26.63
C SER A 140 -4.71 10.16 -27.91
N SER A 141 -5.47 9.35 -28.65
CA SER A 141 -6.11 9.74 -29.91
C SER A 141 -7.41 10.53 -29.67
N ALA A 142 -8.16 10.17 -28.62
CA ALA A 142 -9.41 10.83 -28.24
C ALA A 142 -9.23 11.91 -27.16
N PHE A 143 -8.03 12.04 -26.59
CA PHE A 143 -7.73 12.89 -25.43
C PHE A 143 -8.29 14.31 -25.52
N GLN A 144 -8.17 14.97 -26.67
CA GLN A 144 -8.63 16.36 -26.84
C GLN A 144 -10.13 16.54 -26.52
N ARG A 145 -10.96 15.53 -26.81
CA ARG A 145 -12.40 15.55 -26.55
C ARG A 145 -12.75 15.12 -25.13
N GLN A 146 -11.90 14.29 -24.52
CA GLN A 146 -12.13 13.65 -23.24
C GLN A 146 -11.40 14.30 -22.07
N VAL A 147 -10.60 15.35 -22.31
CA VAL A 147 -9.69 15.95 -21.31
C VAL A 147 -10.37 16.23 -19.97
N LYS A 148 -11.61 16.75 -19.98
CA LYS A 148 -12.39 17.05 -18.78
C LYS A 148 -12.74 15.78 -17.99
N GLU A 149 -13.30 14.77 -18.66
CA GLU A 149 -13.65 13.49 -18.02
C GLU A 149 -12.42 12.75 -17.49
N VAL A 150 -11.29 12.84 -18.22
CA VAL A 150 -10.02 12.24 -17.81
C VAL A 150 -9.48 12.96 -16.57
N ALA A 151 -9.47 14.30 -16.56
CA ALA A 151 -9.01 15.11 -15.45
C ALA A 151 -9.88 14.92 -14.21
N GLU A 152 -11.22 14.92 -14.36
CA GLU A 152 -12.16 14.68 -13.27
C GLU A 152 -11.92 13.31 -12.62
N PHE A 153 -11.79 12.25 -13.43
CA PHE A 153 -11.55 10.93 -12.87
C PHE A 153 -10.15 10.82 -12.23
N LEU A 154 -9.13 11.45 -12.81
CA LEU A 154 -7.80 11.51 -12.20
C LEU A 154 -7.84 12.26 -10.86
N TYR A 155 -8.56 13.39 -10.78
CA TYR A 155 -8.77 14.14 -9.56
C TYR A 155 -9.43 13.31 -8.46
N GLN A 156 -10.49 12.56 -8.80
CA GLN A 156 -11.15 11.65 -7.84
C GLN A 156 -10.17 10.61 -7.27
N ILE A 157 -9.29 10.04 -8.10
CA ILE A 157 -8.27 9.09 -7.64
C ILE A 157 -7.22 9.77 -6.77
N LEU A 158 -6.74 10.96 -7.17
CA LEU A 158 -5.70 11.71 -6.46
C LEU A 158 -6.18 12.26 -5.11
N THR A 159 -7.49 12.49 -4.96
CA THR A 159 -8.10 13.01 -3.73
C THR A 159 -8.70 11.95 -2.82
N ASP A 160 -8.73 10.67 -3.22
CA ASP A 160 -9.22 9.61 -2.36
C ASP A 160 -8.34 9.47 -1.11
N ALA A 161 -8.98 9.56 0.07
CA ALA A 161 -8.28 9.55 1.36
C ALA A 161 -7.46 8.27 1.59
N THR A 162 -7.92 7.13 1.08
CA THR A 162 -7.22 5.85 1.27
C THR A 162 -5.98 5.77 0.37
N LEU A 163 -6.10 6.21 -0.88
CA LEU A 163 -4.99 6.26 -1.81
C LEU A 163 -3.96 7.32 -1.39
N LEU A 164 -4.39 8.47 -0.87
CA LEU A 164 -3.50 9.48 -0.29
C LEU A 164 -2.74 8.97 0.94
N GLN A 165 -3.40 8.23 1.83
CA GLN A 165 -2.77 7.67 3.02
C GLN A 165 -1.56 6.78 2.68
N TYR A 166 -1.64 6.01 1.60
CA TYR A 166 -0.58 5.07 1.20
C TYR A 166 0.29 5.59 0.05
N SER A 167 -0.14 6.64 -0.65
CA SER A 167 0.53 7.26 -1.79
C SER A 167 1.15 6.24 -2.76
N PRO A 168 0.36 5.31 -3.32
CA PRO A 168 0.91 4.33 -4.25
C PRO A 168 1.44 5.04 -5.50
N PRO A 169 2.61 4.64 -6.03
CA PRO A 169 3.14 5.21 -7.26
C PRO A 169 2.12 5.04 -8.40
N MET A 170 1.93 6.12 -9.17
CA MET A 170 1.02 6.17 -10.30
C MET A 170 1.78 6.46 -11.59
N LEU A 171 1.47 5.69 -12.64
CA LEU A 171 1.93 5.91 -14.00
C LEU A 171 0.76 6.35 -14.88
N ILE A 172 0.91 7.46 -15.61
CA ILE A 172 -0.04 7.84 -16.67
C ILE A 172 0.44 7.19 -17.98
N ALA A 173 -0.26 6.14 -18.40
CA ALA A 173 0.03 5.42 -19.64
C ALA A 173 -0.75 6.05 -20.81
N CYS A 174 -0.07 6.86 -21.61
CA CYS A 174 -0.61 7.47 -22.82
C CYS A 174 -0.68 6.43 -23.95
N ASN A 175 -1.83 5.76 -24.08
CA ASN A 175 -2.04 4.63 -24.97
C ASN A 175 -2.53 5.04 -26.37
N LYS A 176 -2.60 4.09 -27.30
CA LYS A 176 -3.01 4.26 -28.71
C LYS A 176 -2.10 5.19 -29.52
N GLN A 177 -0.79 5.17 -29.23
CA GLN A 177 0.24 5.97 -29.91
C GLN A 177 0.51 5.53 -31.35
N ASP A 178 -0.01 4.37 -31.75
CA ASP A 178 -0.04 3.87 -33.12
C ASP A 178 -0.99 4.67 -34.04
N ILE A 179 -1.92 5.44 -33.48
CA ILE A 179 -2.87 6.27 -34.23
C ILE A 179 -2.23 7.62 -34.56
N SER A 180 -2.35 8.07 -35.82
CA SER A 180 -1.74 9.32 -36.30
C SER A 180 -2.15 10.59 -35.51
N MET A 181 -3.36 10.61 -34.98
CA MET A 181 -3.89 11.73 -34.19
C MET A 181 -3.53 11.68 -32.70
N ALA A 182 -2.73 10.69 -32.27
CA ALA A 182 -2.33 10.52 -30.88
C ALA A 182 -1.53 11.72 -30.36
N LYS A 183 -1.92 12.21 -29.18
CA LYS A 183 -1.19 13.26 -28.48
C LYS A 183 0.03 12.70 -27.77
N SER A 184 1.11 13.49 -27.71
CA SER A 184 2.30 13.12 -26.96
C SER A 184 2.04 13.13 -25.45
N ALA A 185 2.78 12.30 -24.72
CA ALA A 185 2.68 12.26 -23.26
C ALA A 185 2.94 13.64 -22.62
N LYS A 186 3.87 14.42 -23.18
CA LYS A 186 4.16 15.79 -22.72
C LYS A 186 2.95 16.72 -22.86
N LEU A 187 2.23 16.67 -24.00
CA LEU A 187 1.04 17.48 -24.19
C LEU A 187 -0.09 17.04 -23.24
N ILE A 188 -0.29 15.73 -23.09
CA ILE A 188 -1.30 15.17 -22.18
C ILE A 188 -1.02 15.63 -20.75
N GLN A 189 0.22 15.53 -20.29
CA GLN A 189 0.62 16.02 -18.97
C GLN A 189 0.29 17.51 -18.80
N GLN A 190 0.73 18.36 -19.73
CA GLN A 190 0.47 19.81 -19.65
C GLN A 190 -1.02 20.17 -19.61
N GLN A 191 -1.85 19.45 -20.36
CA GLN A 191 -3.30 19.69 -20.37
C GLN A 191 -3.96 19.19 -19.08
N LEU A 192 -3.55 18.02 -18.56
CA LEU A 192 -4.06 17.52 -17.29
C LEU A 192 -3.67 18.44 -16.12
N GLU A 193 -2.42 18.90 -16.06
CA GLU A 193 -1.96 19.86 -15.05
C GLU A 193 -2.69 21.20 -15.10
N LYS A 194 -3.24 21.57 -16.26
CA LYS A 194 -4.03 22.80 -16.43
C LYS A 194 -5.49 22.64 -15.99
N GLU A 195 -6.05 21.45 -16.17
CA GLU A 195 -7.47 21.17 -15.86
C GLU A 195 -7.69 20.68 -14.42
N LEU A 196 -6.64 20.17 -13.76
CA LEU A 196 -6.62 19.83 -12.33
C LEU A 196 -6.43 21.07 -11.45
#